data_AF-A0A4R9APV1-F1
#
_entry.id   AF-A0A4R9APV1-F1
#
_cell.length_a   1.000
_cell.length_b   1.000
_cell.length_c   1.000
_cell.angle_alpha   90.00
_cell.angle_beta   90.00
_cell.angle_gamma   90.00
#
_symmetry.space_group_name_H-M   'P 1'
#
loop_
_entity.id
_entity.type
_entity.pdbx_description
1 polymer ?
#
loop_
_entity_poly.entity_id
_entity_poly.type
_entity_poly.pdbx_seq_one_letter_code
_entity_poly.pdbx_strand_id
1 'polypeptide(L)'
;MTERREFAAAVNELALSFERGTSIYRPFVRVLRVGAASVCTLGAPFGSETICASTPLALTFDELQLGLGKGPSWDAMITRHAVLIDDLHAVRHAPWLALPKGGTTH
;
A
#
# COMPACT_ATOMS: atom_id res chain seq x y z
N MET A 1 21.35 -5.78 17.97
CA MET A 1 21.60 -7.11 17.34
C MET A 1 20.30 -7.83 16.99
N THR A 2 19.26 -7.74 17.83
CA THR A 2 17.92 -8.33 17.62
C THR A 2 17.18 -7.78 16.40
N GLU A 3 17.14 -6.45 16.22
CA GLU A 3 16.44 -5.82 15.08
C GLU A 3 16.97 -6.27 13.71
N ARG A 4 18.30 -6.40 13.58
CA ARG A 4 18.93 -6.89 12.33
C ARG A 4 18.55 -8.35 12.03
N ARG A 5 18.35 -9.17 13.07
CA ARG A 5 17.89 -10.56 12.92
C ARG A 5 16.41 -10.62 12.55
N GLU A 6 15.57 -9.80 13.18
CA GLU A 6 14.14 -9.70 12.84
C GLU A 6 13.93 -9.22 11.40
N PHE A 7 14.71 -8.23 10.97
CA PHE A 7 14.70 -7.76 9.58
C PHE A 7 15.13 -8.86 8.60
N ALA A 8 16.24 -9.55 8.87
CA ALA A 8 16.70 -10.65 8.03
C ALA A 8 15.67 -11.79 7.93
N ALA A 9 14.99 -12.12 9.04
CA ALA A 9 13.93 -13.12 9.05
C ALA A 9 12.72 -12.70 8.21
N ALA A 10 12.35 -11.41 8.27
CA ALA A 10 11.27 -10.86 7.46
C ALA A 10 11.60 -10.83 5.97
N VAL A 11 12.84 -10.51 5.58
CA VAL A 11 13.30 -10.60 4.19
C VAL A 11 13.21 -12.05 3.69
N ASN A 12 13.62 -13.03 4.50
CA ASN A 12 13.53 -14.44 4.14
C ASN A 12 12.07 -14.92 4.01
N GLU A 13 11.18 -14.48 4.89
CA GLU A 13 9.74 -14.78 4.79
C GLU A 13 9.11 -14.17 3.54
N LEU A 14 9.46 -12.92 3.23
CA LEU A 14 9.02 -12.23 2.01
C LEU A 14 9.51 -12.97 0.75
N ALA A 15 10.78 -13.37 0.71
CA ALA A 15 11.37 -14.06 -0.44
C ALA A 15 10.74 -15.44 -0.69
N LEU A 16 10.23 -16.10 0.34
CA LEU A 16 9.62 -17.43 0.27
C LEU A 16 8.08 -17.38 0.25
N SER A 17 7.47 -16.20 0.14
CA SER A 17 6.02 -16.05 0.35
C SER A 17 5.21 -16.78 -0.71
N PHE A 18 5.72 -16.83 -1.95
CA PHE A 18 5.10 -17.51 -3.08
C PHE A 18 5.13 -19.03 -2.90
N GLU A 19 6.30 -19.61 -2.63
CA GLU A 19 6.48 -21.05 -2.43
C GLU A 19 5.68 -21.56 -1.22
N ARG A 20 5.49 -20.70 -0.21
CA ARG A 20 4.76 -21.03 1.02
C ARG A 20 3.27 -20.74 0.96
N GLY A 21 2.77 -20.12 -0.11
CA GLY A 21 1.36 -19.70 -0.21
C GLY A 21 0.94 -18.71 0.88
N THR A 22 1.87 -17.88 1.38
CA THR A 22 1.62 -16.90 2.44
C THR A 22 1.52 -15.49 1.86
N SER A 23 0.67 -14.65 2.45
CA SER A 23 0.51 -13.26 2.00
C SER A 23 1.76 -12.41 2.24
N ILE A 24 2.09 -11.60 1.22
CA ILE A 24 3.28 -10.72 1.17
C ILE A 24 3.25 -9.65 2.27
N TYR A 25 2.07 -9.19 2.71
CA TYR A 25 1.96 -8.13 3.73
C TYR A 25 2.49 -8.54 5.12
N ARG A 26 2.53 -9.85 5.44
CA ARG A 26 2.83 -10.35 6.79
C ARG A 26 4.14 -9.82 7.40
N PRO A 27 5.30 -9.91 6.72
CA PRO A 27 6.55 -9.37 7.24
C PRO A 27 6.50 -7.87 7.53
N PHE A 28 5.75 -7.09 6.74
CA PHE A 28 5.62 -5.64 6.93
C PHE A 28 4.85 -5.29 8.20
N VAL A 29 3.68 -5.91 8.42
CA VAL A 29 2.88 -5.70 9.63
C VAL A 29 3.70 -6.06 10.88
N ARG A 30 4.44 -7.18 10.83
CA ARG A 30 5.24 -7.65 11.98
C ARG A 30 6.43 -6.73 12.30
N VAL A 31 7.23 -6.37 11.29
CA VAL A 31 8.49 -5.63 11.52
C VAL A 31 8.25 -4.13 11.65
N LEU A 32 7.39 -3.53 10.81
CA LEU A 32 7.10 -2.10 10.87
C LEU A 32 6.08 -1.75 11.96
N ARG A 33 5.42 -2.78 12.54
CA ARG A 33 4.40 -2.63 13.59
C ARG A 33 3.26 -1.70 13.18
N VAL A 34 2.89 -1.73 11.90
CA VAL A 34 1.76 -0.99 11.35
C VAL A 34 0.45 -1.74 11.59
N GLY A 35 -0.64 -1.01 11.82
CA GLY A 35 -1.96 -1.61 12.09
C GLY A 35 -2.59 -2.30 10.88
N ALA A 36 -2.22 -1.90 9.66
CA ALA A 36 -2.67 -2.54 8.44
C ALA A 36 -1.66 -2.31 7.29
N ALA A 37 -1.67 -3.22 6.31
CA ALA A 37 -0.86 -3.12 5.10
C ALA A 37 -1.61 -3.73 3.91
N SER A 38 -1.45 -3.11 2.74
CA SER A 38 -1.79 -3.67 1.44
C SER A 38 -0.54 -3.74 0.56
N VAL A 39 -0.58 -4.59 -0.45
CA VAL A 39 0.46 -4.72 -1.47
C VAL A 39 -0.23 -4.77 -2.82
N CYS A 40 0.15 -3.89 -3.73
CA CYS A 40 -0.36 -3.83 -5.08
C CYS A 40 0.78 -3.80 -6.12
N THR A 41 0.45 -4.22 -7.33
CA THR A 41 1.20 -3.85 -8.53
C THR A 41 0.72 -2.49 -9.00
N LEU A 42 1.59 -1.75 -9.68
CA LEU A 42 1.25 -0.48 -10.32
C LEU A 42 1.93 -0.40 -11.69
N GLY A 43 1.13 -0.19 -12.73
CA GLY A 43 1.62 0.03 -14.09
C GLY A 43 2.17 -1.21 -14.80
N ALA A 44 2.82 -0.98 -15.94
CA ALA A 44 3.34 -2.07 -16.77
C ALA A 44 4.51 -2.81 -16.07
N PRO A 45 4.66 -4.13 -16.29
CA PRO A 45 3.85 -4.97 -17.19
C PRO A 45 2.60 -5.59 -16.54
N PHE A 46 2.48 -5.54 -15.22
CA PHE A 46 1.46 -6.31 -14.47
C PHE A 46 0.12 -5.60 -14.30
N GLY A 47 0.01 -4.37 -14.81
CA GLY A 47 -1.15 -3.52 -14.53
C GLY A 47 -1.15 -3.05 -13.08
N SER A 48 -2.31 -2.55 -12.66
CA SER A 48 -2.49 -2.01 -11.31
C SER A 48 -3.54 -2.81 -10.57
N GLU A 49 -3.13 -3.65 -9.63
CA GLU A 49 -4.00 -4.60 -8.93
C GLU A 49 -3.54 -4.80 -7.48
N THR A 50 -4.51 -4.92 -6.57
CA THR A 50 -4.25 -5.30 -5.18
C THR A 50 -3.93 -6.79 -5.10
N ILE A 51 -2.72 -7.13 -4.66
CA ILE A 51 -2.26 -8.51 -4.50
C ILE A 51 -2.73 -9.10 -3.18
N CYS A 52 -2.62 -8.34 -2.09
CA CYS A 52 -3.11 -8.76 -0.79
C CYS A 52 -3.27 -7.59 0.19
N ALA A 53 -4.14 -7.76 1.18
CA ALA A 53 -4.32 -6.80 2.27
C ALA A 53 -4.50 -7.52 3.60
N SER A 54 -4.00 -6.92 4.68
CA SER A 54 -4.10 -7.47 6.03
C SER A 54 -5.46 -7.22 6.69
N THR A 55 -6.18 -6.20 6.23
CA THR A 55 -7.51 -5.81 6.73
C THR A 55 -8.40 -5.32 5.59
N PRO A 56 -9.74 -5.35 5.74
CA PRO A 56 -10.66 -4.74 4.78
C PRO A 56 -10.40 -3.25 4.55
N LEU A 57 -10.01 -2.51 5.60
CA LEU A 57 -9.71 -1.08 5.47
C LEU A 57 -8.49 -0.83 4.57
N ALA A 58 -7.42 -1.63 4.73
CA ALA A 58 -6.25 -1.54 3.85
C ALA A 58 -6.61 -1.90 2.40
N LEU A 59 -7.45 -2.92 2.19
CA LEU A 59 -7.96 -3.27 0.86
C LEU A 59 -8.71 -2.09 0.24
N THR A 60 -9.68 -1.52 0.95
CA THR A 60 -10.48 -0.38 0.47
C THR A 60 -9.61 0.82 0.15
N PHE A 61 -8.60 1.11 0.97
CA PHE A 61 -7.68 2.23 0.71
C PHE A 61 -6.82 1.99 -0.54
N ASP A 62 -6.36 0.76 -0.76
CA ASP A 62 -5.59 0.39 -1.94
C ASP A 62 -6.45 0.48 -3.21
N GLU A 63 -7.63 -0.14 -3.22
CA GLU A 63 -8.59 -0.11 -4.33
C GLU A 63 -9.01 1.32 -4.70
N LEU A 64 -9.17 2.20 -3.70
CA LEU A 64 -9.46 3.60 -3.94
C LEU A 64 -8.32 4.28 -4.73
N GLN A 65 -7.07 4.07 -4.35
CA GLN A 65 -5.91 4.62 -5.07
C GLN A 65 -5.80 4.04 -6.48
N LEU A 66 -6.04 2.74 -6.64
CA LEU A 66 -6.02 2.07 -7.94
C LEU A 66 -7.09 2.65 -8.87
N GLY A 67 -8.34 2.78 -8.39
CA GLY A 67 -9.45 3.34 -9.16
C GLY A 67 -9.25 4.81 -9.53
N LEU A 68 -8.58 5.59 -8.68
CA LEU A 68 -8.29 7.00 -8.96
C LEU A 68 -7.09 7.20 -9.89
N GLY A 69 -6.19 6.21 -10.01
CA GLY A 69 -4.89 6.39 -10.67
C GLY A 69 -4.00 7.44 -9.99
N LYS A 70 -4.27 7.73 -8.71
CA LYS A 70 -3.57 8.73 -7.90
C LYS A 70 -3.54 8.27 -6.45
N GLY A 71 -2.64 8.84 -5.65
CA GLY A 71 -2.51 8.51 -4.23
C GLY A 71 -1.06 8.27 -3.83
N PRO A 72 -0.80 8.02 -2.53
CA PRO A 72 0.56 7.85 -2.02
C PRO A 72 1.35 6.74 -2.71
N SER A 73 0.71 5.63 -3.11
CA SER A 73 1.37 4.53 -3.82
C SER A 73 1.78 4.94 -5.24
N TRP A 74 0.94 5.75 -5.91
CA TRP A 74 1.26 6.32 -7.23
C TRP A 74 2.35 7.38 -7.14
N ASP A 75 2.28 8.28 -6.14
CA ASP A 75 3.31 9.28 -5.88
C ASP A 75 4.65 8.62 -5.57
N ALA A 76 4.65 7.56 -4.76
CA ALA A 76 5.85 6.77 -4.47
C ALA A 76 6.43 6.10 -5.72
N MET A 77 5.58 5.54 -6.60
CA MET A 77 6.02 4.94 -7.86
C MET A 77 6.66 5.99 -8.79
N ILE A 78 6.01 7.15 -8.95
CA ILE A 78 6.46 8.22 -9.85
C ILE A 78 7.76 8.84 -9.34
N THR A 79 7.82 9.16 -8.04
CA THR A 79 8.97 9.84 -7.44
C THR A 79 10.11 8.87 -7.09
N ARG A 80 9.84 7.56 -7.03
CA ARG A 80 10.76 6.52 -6.55
C ARG A 80 11.21 6.73 -5.10
N HIS A 81 10.38 7.35 -4.28
CA HIS A 81 10.63 7.59 -2.87
C HIS A 81 9.45 7.11 -2.04
N ALA A 82 9.71 6.65 -0.82
CA ALA A 82 8.65 6.35 0.13
C ALA A 82 7.90 7.64 0.49
N VAL A 83 6.56 7.57 0.54
CA VAL A 83 5.69 8.67 0.94
C VAL A 83 5.17 8.39 2.34
N LEU A 84 5.45 9.31 3.27
CA LEU A 84 4.92 9.30 4.62
C LEU A 84 3.89 10.42 4.78
N ILE A 85 2.73 10.08 5.32
CA ILE A 85 1.66 11.03 5.64
C ILE A 85 1.35 10.88 7.13
N ASP A 86 1.72 11.89 7.91
CA ASP A 86 1.56 11.87 9.36
C ASP A 86 0.09 11.97 9.79
N ASP A 87 -0.70 12.78 9.07
CA ASP A 87 -2.14 12.91 9.28
C ASP A 87 -2.86 13.00 7.93
N LEU A 88 -3.64 11.97 7.61
CA LEU A 88 -4.42 11.90 6.39
C LEU A 88 -5.46 13.02 6.29
N HIS A 89 -5.98 13.49 7.42
CA HIS A 89 -6.94 14.61 7.47
C HIS A 89 -6.29 15.96 7.23
N ALA A 90 -5.00 16.11 7.56
CA ALA A 90 -4.23 17.32 7.30
C ALA A 90 -3.90 17.48 5.81
N VAL A 91 -3.94 16.40 5.02
CA VAL A 91 -3.70 16.43 3.58
C VAL A 91 -4.93 16.92 2.80
N ARG A 92 -5.52 18.04 3.20
CA ARG A 92 -6.68 18.66 2.53
C ARG A 92 -6.40 19.11 1.09
N HIS A 93 -5.14 19.15 0.69
CA HIS A 93 -4.68 19.61 -0.63
C HIS A 93 -3.99 18.52 -1.45
N ALA A 94 -4.04 17.25 -1.03
CA ALA A 94 -3.54 16.17 -1.87
C ALA A 94 -4.34 16.13 -3.18
N PRO A 95 -3.70 16.13 -4.36
CA PRO A 95 -4.36 16.11 -5.67
C PRO A 95 -5.31 14.92 -5.88
N TRP A 96 -5.21 13.90 -5.02
CA TRP A 96 -5.96 12.65 -5.05
C TRP A 96 -7.08 12.57 -4.00
N LEU A 97 -7.12 13.46 -3.00
CA LEU A 97 -8.22 13.57 -2.02
C LEU A 97 -9.38 14.45 -2.54
N ALA A 98 -9.22 15.09 -3.70
CA ALA A 98 -10.29 15.79 -4.38
C ALA A 98 -11.30 14.79 -4.97
N LEU A 99 -12.18 14.26 -4.12
CA LEU A 99 -13.46 13.71 -4.56
C LEU A 99 -14.19 14.80 -5.35
N PRO A 100 -14.71 14.53 -6.57
CA PRO A 100 -15.77 15.37 -7.11
C PRO A 100 -16.97 15.23 -6.17
N LYS A 101 -17.30 16.30 -5.44
CA LYS A 101 -18.60 16.39 -4.79
C LYS A 101 -19.66 16.50 -5.89
N GLY A 102 -20.45 15.45 -6.06
CA GLY A 102 -21.71 15.49 -6.80
C GLY A 102 -21.57 15.16 -8.28
N GLY A 103 -21.82 13.89 -8.63
CA GLY A 103 -22.45 13.58 -9.89
C GLY A 103 -23.96 13.79 -9.74
N THR A 104 -24.44 15.01 -9.99
CA THR A 104 -25.85 15.21 -10.33
C THR A 104 -25.97 14.84 -11.79
N THR A 105 -26.50 13.64 -12.07
CA THR A 105 -26.82 13.23 -13.43
C THR A 105 -28.12 13.93 -13.85
N HIS A 106 -28.05 14.72 -14.92
CA HIS A 106 -29.21 15.16 -15.70
C HIS A 106 -29.82 13.99 -16.48
#